data_AF-A0A1L7XQG3-F1
#
_entry.id   AF-A0A1L7XQG3-F1
#
_cell.length_a   1.000
_cell.length_b   1.000
_cell.length_c   1.000
_cell.angle_alpha   90.00
_cell.angle_beta   90.00
_cell.angle_gamma   90.00
#
_symmetry.space_group_name_H-M   'P 1'
#
loop_
_entity.id
_entity.type
_entity.pdbx_description
1 polymer ?
#
loop_
_entity_poly.entity_id
_entity_poly.type
_entity_poly.pdbx_seq_one_letter_code
_entity_poly.pdbx_strand_id
1 'polypeptide(L)'
;MNAITQYIVNTSTLDVSSIKIINATKEYIRALHRTRMVLTYHSSFHMSITSVVDKTGPIAATMSAMTVKMVGPSGAFGNLDLPEVKTKSSGTEVVITDQLIQITDMAAFRAFVKAIMSDESLIMRLEDGETTIKSLGISSKVTYTKDVHLKGMCGPKTKMVKTEVLSDGTFRNEMLTKNPSALEIDMGIAKYEISNDDGDVIATQEGKTYIKQGESTTIAEGKVVGGKVKGKSRLKGLGVVEDNWHQVTLKDLNAPLELSEEFITLVG
;
A
#
# COMPACT_ATOMS: atom_id res chain seq x y z
N MET A 1 -25.60 -1.46 26.50
CA MET A 1 -25.12 -1.67 25.11
C MET A 1 -26.33 -2.09 24.28
N ASN A 2 -26.68 -1.38 23.20
CA ASN A 2 -27.82 -1.75 22.36
C ASN A 2 -27.41 -2.90 21.44
N ALA A 3 -27.79 -4.14 21.80
CA ALA A 3 -27.39 -5.35 21.10
C ALA A 3 -27.76 -5.34 19.60
N ILE A 4 -28.88 -4.69 19.25
CA ILE A 4 -29.33 -4.55 17.86
C ILE A 4 -28.41 -3.60 17.09
N THR A 5 -28.06 -2.45 17.68
CA THR A 5 -27.14 -1.51 17.03
C THR A 5 -25.76 -2.13 16.83
N GLN A 6 -25.24 -2.85 17.83
CA GLN A 6 -23.98 -3.57 17.70
C GLN A 6 -24.05 -4.66 16.63
N TYR A 7 -25.15 -5.40 16.56
CA TYR A 7 -25.36 -6.41 15.52
C TYR A 7 -25.32 -5.80 14.11
N ILE A 8 -26.06 -4.70 13.88
CA ILE A 8 -26.06 -4.00 12.59
C ILE A 8 -24.65 -3.52 12.22
N VAL A 9 -23.94 -2.91 13.18
CA VAL A 9 -22.54 -2.53 12.98
C VAL A 9 -21.73 -3.73 12.58
N ASN A 10 -21.83 -4.86 13.27
CA ASN A 10 -21.03 -6.05 12.95
C ASN A 10 -21.38 -6.65 11.57
N THR A 11 -22.64 -6.59 11.15
CA THR A 11 -23.10 -7.19 9.87
C THR A 11 -22.99 -6.27 8.66
N SER A 12 -22.75 -4.97 8.83
CA SER A 12 -22.57 -4.05 7.70
C SER A 12 -21.34 -4.42 6.87
N THR A 13 -21.25 -3.96 5.63
CA THR A 13 -20.05 -4.14 4.79
C THR A 13 -19.31 -2.82 4.61
N LEU A 14 -18.01 -2.93 4.35
CA LEU A 14 -17.15 -1.82 3.96
C LEU A 14 -16.39 -2.24 2.71
N ASP A 15 -16.87 -1.78 1.56
CA ASP A 15 -16.30 -2.12 0.26
C ASP A 15 -15.36 -1.00 -0.18
N VAL A 16 -14.06 -1.26 -0.18
CA VAL A 16 -13.03 -0.27 -0.52
C VAL A 16 -12.79 -0.26 -2.02
N SER A 17 -12.99 0.90 -2.66
CA SER A 17 -12.77 1.08 -4.09
C SER A 17 -11.38 1.64 -4.40
N SER A 18 -10.81 2.42 -3.49
CA SER A 18 -9.48 3.02 -3.65
C SER A 18 -8.81 3.25 -2.30
N ILE A 19 -7.52 2.94 -2.22
CA ILE A 19 -6.60 3.38 -1.17
C ILE A 19 -5.40 4.00 -1.88
N LYS A 20 -4.98 5.18 -1.48
CA LYS A 20 -3.78 5.83 -2.02
C LYS A 20 -2.81 6.14 -0.90
N ILE A 21 -1.59 5.65 -1.02
CA ILE A 21 -0.47 5.91 -0.10
C ILE A 21 0.58 6.76 -0.82
N ILE A 22 0.87 7.93 -0.28
CA ILE A 22 1.88 8.86 -0.81
C ILE A 22 2.72 9.47 0.31
N ASN A 23 3.77 10.20 -0.06
CA ASN A 23 4.60 10.98 0.86
C ASN A 23 5.17 10.12 1.99
N ALA A 24 5.78 8.99 1.65
CA ALA A 24 6.49 8.15 2.61
C ALA A 24 7.62 8.94 3.29
N THR A 25 7.66 8.94 4.63
CA THR A 25 8.67 9.65 5.42
C THR A 25 9.46 8.73 6.34
N LYS A 26 10.64 9.19 6.74
CA LYS A 26 11.38 8.62 7.86
C LYS A 26 12.03 9.76 8.62
N GLU A 27 11.42 10.10 9.74
CA GLU A 27 11.87 11.15 10.62
C GLU A 27 12.67 10.58 11.79
N TYR A 28 13.73 11.30 12.16
CA TYR A 28 14.57 10.98 13.30
C TYR A 28 14.27 11.99 14.39
N ILE A 29 13.58 11.57 15.46
CA ILE A 29 13.46 12.40 16.65
C ILE A 29 14.64 12.07 17.56
N ARG A 30 15.51 13.06 17.75
CA ARG A 30 16.58 13.02 18.75
C ARG A 30 16.03 13.58 20.06
N ALA A 31 15.79 12.72 21.03
CA ALA A 31 15.43 13.13 22.39
C ALA A 31 16.58 12.84 23.35
N LEU A 32 16.98 13.86 24.14
CA LEU A 32 17.94 13.67 25.22
C LEU A 32 17.18 13.29 26.50
N HIS A 33 17.30 12.04 26.93
CA HIS A 33 16.75 11.60 28.21
C HIS A 33 17.86 11.48 29.26
N ARG A 34 17.87 12.44 30.20
CA ARG A 34 18.73 12.58 31.39
C ARG A 34 20.25 12.65 31.13
N THR A 35 20.82 11.76 30.33
CA THR A 35 22.23 11.77 29.86
C THR A 35 22.45 10.90 28.60
N ARG A 36 21.40 10.29 28.04
CA ARG A 36 21.49 9.40 26.88
C ARG A 36 20.66 9.96 25.73
N MET A 37 21.26 10.01 24.54
CA MET A 37 20.53 10.27 23.30
C MET A 37 19.68 9.03 22.98
N VAL A 38 18.37 9.22 22.90
CA VAL A 38 17.43 8.23 22.35
C VAL A 38 17.07 8.70 20.95
N LEU A 39 17.35 7.85 19.97
CA LEU A 39 16.93 8.06 18.59
C LEU A 39 15.62 7.30 18.41
N THR A 40 14.51 8.02 18.22
CA THR A 40 13.22 7.42 17.89
C THR A 40 12.92 7.66 16.42
N TYR A 41 12.57 6.59 15.72
CA TYR A 41 12.18 6.67 14.32
C TYR A 41 10.67 6.88 14.24
N HIS A 42 10.26 7.98 13.62
CA HIS A 42 8.87 8.24 13.28
C HIS A 42 8.73 8.12 11.78
N SER A 43 8.01 7.10 11.33
CA SER A 43 7.70 6.95 9.92
C SER A 43 6.22 7.25 9.72
N SER A 44 5.90 7.96 8.66
CA SER A 44 4.53 8.31 8.32
C SER A 44 4.31 8.25 6.81
N PHE A 45 3.06 8.38 6.42
CA PHE A 45 2.63 8.54 5.04
C PHE A 45 1.28 9.24 5.02
N HIS A 46 0.92 9.81 3.89
CA HIS A 46 -0.42 10.33 3.64
C HIS A 46 -1.27 9.26 3.00
N MET A 47 -2.49 9.07 3.52
CA MET A 47 -3.44 8.09 3.05
C MET A 47 -4.77 8.73 2.65
N SER A 48 -5.26 8.37 1.48
CA SER A 48 -6.65 8.61 1.07
C SER A 48 -7.38 7.29 0.89
N ILE A 49 -8.64 7.22 1.29
CA ILE A 49 -9.50 6.05 1.14
C ILE A 49 -10.84 6.49 0.57
N THR A 50 -11.31 5.77 -0.45
CA THR A 50 -12.70 5.83 -0.90
C THR A 50 -13.32 4.45 -0.70
N SER A 51 -14.47 4.43 -0.04
CA SER A 51 -15.18 3.20 0.30
C SER A 51 -16.68 3.41 0.33
N VAL A 52 -17.44 2.33 0.24
CA VAL A 52 -18.89 2.33 0.42
C VAL A 52 -19.23 1.48 1.61
N VAL A 53 -19.93 2.08 2.57
CA VAL A 53 -20.56 1.36 3.68
C VAL A 53 -21.96 0.95 3.24
N ASP A 54 -22.26 -0.35 3.33
CA ASP A 54 -23.57 -0.89 2.95
C ASP A 54 -24.11 -1.87 4.01
N LYS A 55 -25.33 -2.38 3.81
CA LYS A 55 -26.04 -3.29 4.73
C LYS A 55 -26.21 -2.71 6.14
N THR A 56 -26.42 -1.40 6.22
CA THR A 56 -26.64 -0.67 7.49
C THR A 56 -28.11 -0.68 7.94
N GLY A 57 -28.95 -1.42 7.23
CA GLY A 57 -30.39 -1.51 7.48
C GLY A 57 -31.20 -0.43 6.75
N PRO A 58 -32.53 -0.48 6.85
CA PRO A 58 -33.43 0.42 6.11
C PRO A 58 -33.54 1.82 6.71
N ILE A 59 -33.07 2.01 7.94
CA ILE A 59 -33.22 3.27 8.69
C ILE A 59 -31.89 4.02 8.66
N ALA A 60 -31.92 5.27 8.20
CA ALA A 60 -30.76 6.15 8.23
C ALA A 60 -30.26 6.36 9.66
N ALA A 61 -28.94 6.34 9.84
CA ALA A 61 -28.29 6.57 11.11
C ALA A 61 -27.07 7.47 10.93
N THR A 62 -26.73 8.22 11.98
CA THR A 62 -25.49 8.99 12.03
C THR A 62 -24.53 8.29 12.97
N MET A 63 -23.39 7.84 12.44
CA MET A 63 -22.26 7.31 13.20
C MET A 63 -21.27 8.45 13.42
N SER A 64 -21.00 8.78 14.69
CA SER A 64 -20.04 9.85 15.02
C SER A 64 -18.62 9.49 14.56
N ALA A 65 -17.83 10.53 14.28
CA ALA A 65 -16.41 10.39 13.98
C ALA A 65 -15.69 9.65 15.11
N MET A 66 -14.66 8.87 14.77
CA MET A 66 -13.90 8.06 15.71
C MET A 66 -12.49 7.79 15.17
N THR A 67 -11.60 7.34 16.03
CA THR A 67 -10.29 6.81 15.64
C THR A 67 -10.31 5.28 15.78
N VAL A 68 -9.82 4.58 14.77
CA VAL A 68 -9.67 3.11 14.77
C VAL A 68 -8.21 2.72 14.60
N LYS A 69 -7.83 1.55 15.11
CA LYS A 69 -6.55 0.93 14.81
C LYS A 69 -6.62 0.22 13.47
N MET A 70 -5.61 0.40 12.62
CA MET A 70 -5.41 -0.40 11.41
C MET A 70 -4.56 -1.61 11.75
N VAL A 71 -5.15 -2.80 11.64
CA VAL A 71 -4.56 -4.07 12.06
C VAL A 71 -4.35 -4.95 10.83
N GLY A 72 -3.08 -5.18 10.50
CA GLY A 72 -2.67 -6.08 9.42
C GLY A 72 -2.37 -7.51 9.92
N PRO A 73 -1.74 -8.33 9.06
CA PRO A 73 -1.42 -9.73 9.39
C PRO A 73 -0.53 -9.92 10.61
N SER A 74 0.28 -8.92 10.97
CA SER A 74 1.21 -9.00 12.11
C SER A 74 0.92 -7.98 13.21
N GLY A 75 -0.31 -7.44 13.27
CA GLY A 75 -0.75 -6.54 14.33
C GLY A 75 -1.10 -5.13 13.86
N ALA A 76 -1.33 -4.25 14.82
CA ALA A 76 -1.69 -2.85 14.59
C ALA A 76 -0.48 -2.05 14.12
N PHE A 77 -0.61 -1.36 12.99
CA PHE A 77 0.50 -0.60 12.39
C PHE A 77 0.29 0.92 12.34
N GLY A 78 -0.92 1.39 12.65
CA GLY A 78 -1.24 2.81 12.70
C GLY A 78 -2.69 3.05 13.15
N ASN A 79 -3.06 4.33 13.24
CA ASN A 79 -4.43 4.74 13.55
C ASN A 79 -5.02 5.50 12.37
N LEU A 80 -6.33 5.38 12.19
CA LEU A 80 -7.11 6.02 11.14
C LEU A 80 -8.28 6.75 11.78
N ASP A 81 -8.41 8.04 11.49
CA ASP A 81 -9.57 8.84 11.85
C ASP A 81 -10.67 8.65 10.79
N LEU A 82 -11.79 8.09 11.22
CA LEU A 82 -12.99 7.94 10.42
C LEU A 82 -13.89 9.17 10.62
N PRO A 83 -14.43 9.77 9.54
CA PRO A 83 -15.33 10.90 9.66
C PRO A 83 -16.70 10.50 10.23
N GLU A 84 -17.55 11.48 10.53
CA GLU A 84 -18.97 11.21 10.76
C GLU A 84 -19.58 10.64 9.47
N VAL A 85 -20.32 9.53 9.60
CA VAL A 85 -20.98 8.86 8.48
C VAL A 85 -22.49 8.88 8.68
N LYS A 86 -23.21 9.38 7.67
CA LYS A 86 -24.68 9.38 7.63
C LYS A 86 -25.17 8.29 6.69
N THR A 87 -25.52 7.14 7.26
CA THR A 87 -25.89 5.96 6.51
C THR A 87 -27.24 6.12 5.80
N LYS A 88 -27.38 5.46 4.65
CA LYS A 88 -28.61 5.38 3.86
C LYS A 88 -28.83 3.94 3.41
N SER A 89 -30.08 3.59 3.12
CA SER A 89 -30.46 2.24 2.67
C SER A 89 -29.84 1.83 1.33
N SER A 90 -29.41 2.79 0.52
CA SER A 90 -28.72 2.57 -0.77
C SER A 90 -27.20 2.44 -0.65
N GLY A 91 -26.66 2.34 0.57
CA GLY A 91 -25.24 2.48 0.83
C GLY A 91 -24.80 3.95 0.97
N THR A 92 -23.61 4.17 1.51
CA THR A 92 -23.06 5.50 1.78
C THR A 92 -21.57 5.51 1.48
N GLU A 93 -21.16 6.40 0.59
CA GLU A 93 -19.75 6.66 0.33
C GLU A 93 -19.09 7.32 1.54
N VAL A 94 -17.90 6.83 1.88
CA VAL A 94 -17.03 7.38 2.92
C VAL A 94 -15.69 7.69 2.25
N VAL A 95 -15.32 8.97 2.32
CA VAL A 95 -14.08 9.50 1.74
C VAL A 95 -13.20 10.03 2.87
N ILE A 96 -11.98 9.54 2.91
CA ILE A 96 -10.88 10.05 3.75
C ILE A 96 -9.85 10.61 2.78
N THR A 97 -9.48 11.87 2.96
CA THR A 97 -8.58 12.56 2.04
C THR A 97 -7.32 12.98 2.77
N ASP A 98 -6.17 12.53 2.26
CA ASP A 98 -4.85 13.04 2.60
C ASP A 98 -4.53 13.05 4.10
N GLN A 99 -4.98 12.00 4.81
CA GLN A 99 -4.76 11.88 6.24
C GLN A 99 -3.34 11.41 6.53
N LEU A 100 -2.63 12.12 7.41
CA LEU A 100 -1.31 11.71 7.88
C LEU A 100 -1.44 10.50 8.82
N ILE A 101 -0.91 9.36 8.40
CA ILE A 101 -0.84 8.14 9.18
C ILE A 101 0.54 8.02 9.81
N GLN A 102 0.57 7.92 11.14
CA GLN A 102 1.78 7.58 11.88
C GLN A 102 1.92 6.07 11.98
N ILE A 103 3.08 5.54 11.58
CA ILE A 103 3.40 4.12 11.71
C ILE A 103 3.81 3.87 13.16
N THR A 104 2.94 3.16 13.90
CA THR A 104 3.17 2.84 15.33
C THR A 104 4.00 1.59 15.52
N ASP A 105 3.96 0.67 14.55
CA ASP A 105 4.78 -0.55 14.52
C ASP A 105 5.24 -0.81 13.08
N MET A 106 6.54 -0.61 12.84
CA MET A 106 7.16 -0.78 11.53
C MET A 106 7.20 -2.25 11.08
N ALA A 107 7.29 -3.20 12.01
CA ALA A 107 7.28 -4.62 11.66
C ALA A 107 5.89 -5.04 11.19
N ALA A 108 4.84 -4.60 11.90
CA ALA A 108 3.45 -4.82 11.50
C ALA A 108 3.13 -4.13 10.16
N PHE A 109 3.60 -2.89 9.97
CA PHE A 109 3.43 -2.16 8.71
C PHE A 109 4.12 -2.86 7.54
N ARG A 110 5.38 -3.29 7.70
CA ARG A 110 6.10 -4.03 6.66
C ARG A 110 5.40 -5.34 6.30
N ALA A 111 4.87 -6.06 7.30
CA ALA A 111 4.09 -7.27 7.04
C ALA A 111 2.82 -6.97 6.23
N PHE A 112 2.13 -5.87 6.53
CA PHE A 112 0.98 -5.40 5.73
C PHE A 112 1.39 -5.06 4.28
N VAL A 113 2.45 -4.26 4.09
CA VAL A 113 2.95 -3.89 2.75
C VAL A 113 3.40 -5.14 1.96
N LYS A 114 4.07 -6.09 2.61
CA LYS A 114 4.47 -7.35 1.99
C LYS A 114 3.26 -8.18 1.56
N ALA A 115 2.26 -8.33 2.43
CA ALA A 115 1.03 -9.06 2.14
C ALA A 115 0.28 -8.44 0.95
N ILE A 116 0.10 -7.12 0.93
CA ILE A 116 -0.60 -6.47 -0.17
C ILE A 116 0.15 -6.58 -1.51
N MET A 117 1.48 -6.63 -1.50
CA MET A 117 2.26 -6.84 -2.73
C MET A 117 2.24 -8.31 -3.22
N SER A 118 2.21 -9.27 -2.30
CA SER A 118 2.48 -10.68 -2.62
C SER A 118 1.22 -11.54 -2.71
N ASP A 119 0.22 -11.25 -1.88
CA ASP A 119 -0.97 -12.08 -1.74
C ASP A 119 -2.04 -11.67 -2.77
N GLU A 120 -2.93 -12.60 -3.11
CA GLU A 120 -4.08 -12.30 -3.97
C GLU A 120 -5.15 -11.49 -3.24
N SER A 121 -5.29 -11.74 -1.94
CA SER A 121 -6.21 -11.02 -1.06
C SER A 121 -5.64 -10.99 0.35
N LEU A 122 -6.04 -9.96 1.11
CA LEU A 122 -5.74 -9.84 2.53
C LEU A 122 -6.92 -9.22 3.26
N ILE A 123 -6.96 -9.44 4.57
CA ILE A 123 -7.91 -8.78 5.47
C ILE A 123 -7.12 -7.81 6.34
N MET A 124 -7.46 -6.53 6.23
CA MET A 124 -7.08 -5.52 7.22
C MET A 124 -8.26 -5.32 8.16
N ARG A 125 -8.03 -5.22 9.47
CA ARG A 125 -9.09 -4.95 10.43
C ARG A 125 -9.00 -3.51 10.92
N LEU A 126 -10.14 -2.86 11.03
CA LEU A 126 -10.32 -1.60 11.75
C LEU A 126 -10.86 -1.95 13.13
N GLU A 127 -10.08 -1.75 14.19
CA GLU A 127 -10.42 -2.21 15.54
C GLU A 127 -10.45 -1.07 16.57
N ASP A 128 -11.08 -1.35 17.72
CA ASP A 128 -11.12 -0.49 18.90
C ASP A 128 -11.69 0.93 18.67
N GLY A 129 -12.60 1.09 17.69
CA GLY A 129 -13.24 2.38 17.42
C GLY A 129 -14.43 2.66 18.32
N GLU A 130 -14.28 3.51 19.32
CA GLU A 130 -15.42 3.89 20.17
C GLU A 130 -16.26 4.98 19.48
N THR A 131 -17.53 4.69 19.19
CA THR A 131 -18.44 5.64 18.53
C THR A 131 -19.86 5.63 19.11
N THR A 132 -20.64 6.63 18.73
CA THR A 132 -22.07 6.70 19.01
C THR A 132 -22.86 6.67 17.71
N ILE A 133 -23.86 5.81 17.64
CA ILE A 133 -24.82 5.75 16.54
C ILE A 133 -26.12 6.40 16.98
N LYS A 134 -26.61 7.35 16.19
CA LYS A 134 -27.86 8.07 16.40
C LYS A 134 -28.85 7.76 15.29
N SER A 135 -30.04 7.30 15.64
CA SER A 135 -31.15 7.09 14.70
C SER A 135 -32.48 7.26 15.41
N LEU A 136 -33.45 7.91 14.76
CA LEU A 136 -34.81 8.13 15.29
C LEU A 136 -34.85 8.70 16.73
N GLY A 137 -33.92 9.61 17.06
CA GLY A 137 -33.83 10.22 18.39
C GLY A 137 -33.17 9.33 19.47
N ILE A 138 -32.80 8.09 19.15
CA ILE A 138 -32.11 7.17 20.04
C ILE A 138 -30.60 7.21 19.76
N SER A 139 -29.79 7.25 20.81
CA SER A 139 -28.33 7.20 20.73
C SER A 139 -27.81 5.94 21.41
N SER A 140 -26.88 5.22 20.77
CA SER A 140 -26.25 4.02 21.32
C SER A 140 -24.74 4.08 21.15
N LYS A 141 -24.01 3.80 22.23
CA LYS A 141 -22.55 3.59 22.18
C LYS A 141 -22.26 2.19 21.65
N VAL A 142 -21.28 2.09 20.76
CA VAL A 142 -20.83 0.84 20.13
C VAL A 142 -19.32 0.87 19.96
N THR A 143 -18.72 -0.32 20.01
CA THR A 143 -17.33 -0.52 19.62
C THR A 143 -17.32 -0.98 18.16
N TYR A 144 -16.69 -0.18 17.31
CA TYR A 144 -16.54 -0.42 15.89
C TYR A 144 -15.40 -1.40 15.65
N THR A 145 -15.72 -2.49 14.99
CA THR A 145 -14.74 -3.47 14.50
C THR A 145 -15.15 -3.91 13.11
N LYS A 146 -14.24 -3.78 12.14
CA LYS A 146 -14.52 -4.13 10.75
C LYS A 146 -13.39 -4.82 10.03
N ASP A 147 -13.74 -5.91 9.37
CA ASP A 147 -12.91 -6.55 8.37
C ASP A 147 -13.01 -5.77 7.06
N VAL A 148 -11.86 -5.40 6.54
CA VAL A 148 -11.67 -4.73 5.26
C VAL A 148 -11.00 -5.73 4.34
N HIS A 149 -11.80 -6.31 3.45
CA HIS A 149 -11.31 -7.26 2.46
C HIS A 149 -10.65 -6.48 1.33
N LEU A 150 -9.34 -6.66 1.18
CA LEU A 150 -8.55 -6.00 0.16
C LEU A 150 -8.08 -7.03 -0.86
N LYS A 151 -8.19 -6.68 -2.13
CA LYS A 151 -7.50 -7.40 -3.19
C LYS A 151 -6.03 -7.00 -3.18
N GLY A 152 -5.12 -7.96 -3.10
CA GLY A 152 -3.69 -7.71 -3.19
C GLY A 152 -3.22 -7.59 -4.63
N MET A 153 -1.94 -7.27 -4.82
CA MET A 153 -1.31 -7.11 -6.12
C MET A 153 -0.94 -8.45 -6.76
N CYS A 154 -0.86 -9.54 -5.98
CA CYS A 154 -0.50 -10.89 -6.43
C CYS A 154 0.82 -10.93 -7.22
N GLY A 155 1.84 -10.20 -6.76
CA GLY A 155 3.06 -9.96 -7.53
C GLY A 155 2.74 -9.08 -8.74
N PRO A 156 2.88 -7.74 -8.64
CA PRO A 156 2.47 -6.84 -9.71
C PRO A 156 3.10 -7.26 -11.04
N LYS A 157 2.25 -7.52 -12.05
CA LYS A 157 2.71 -8.08 -13.32
C LYS A 157 3.38 -6.97 -14.12
N THR A 158 4.69 -7.08 -14.30
CA THR A 158 5.48 -6.06 -14.99
C THR A 158 5.99 -6.59 -16.32
N LYS A 159 5.90 -5.75 -17.35
CA LYS A 159 6.43 -5.99 -18.69
C LYS A 159 7.26 -4.80 -19.14
N MET A 160 8.42 -5.05 -19.74
CA MET A 160 9.12 -4.05 -20.54
C MET A 160 8.40 -3.89 -21.87
N VAL A 161 7.85 -2.70 -22.10
CA VAL A 161 7.19 -2.32 -23.34
C VAL A 161 8.23 -2.00 -24.40
N LYS A 162 9.30 -1.31 -24.01
CA LYS A 162 10.34 -0.83 -24.90
C LYS A 162 11.66 -0.66 -24.16
N THR A 163 12.76 -0.95 -24.85
CA THR A 163 14.11 -0.64 -24.39
C THR A 163 14.84 0.18 -25.46
N GLU A 164 15.48 1.26 -25.02
CA GLU A 164 16.32 2.11 -25.86
C GLU A 164 17.73 2.16 -25.31
N VAL A 165 18.73 1.94 -26.17
CA VAL A 165 20.14 2.09 -25.78
C VAL A 165 20.54 3.55 -25.92
N LEU A 166 21.14 4.10 -24.87
CA LEU A 166 21.61 5.48 -24.82
C LEU A 166 23.08 5.58 -25.25
N SER A 167 23.52 6.77 -25.64
CA SER A 167 24.86 6.99 -26.23
C SER A 167 26.02 6.71 -25.27
N ASP A 168 25.77 6.70 -23.96
CA ASP A 168 26.75 6.42 -22.91
C ASP A 168 26.83 4.93 -22.54
N GLY A 169 26.10 4.06 -23.25
CA GLY A 169 26.06 2.62 -23.00
C GLY A 169 25.08 2.20 -21.90
N THR A 170 24.30 3.13 -21.35
CA THR A 170 23.13 2.82 -20.50
C THR A 170 21.90 2.49 -21.36
N PHE A 171 20.82 2.04 -20.72
CA PHE A 171 19.54 1.82 -21.39
C PHE A 171 18.42 2.57 -20.67
N ARG A 172 17.34 2.83 -21.41
CA ARG A 172 16.07 3.33 -20.90
C ARG A 172 14.96 2.33 -21.19
N ASN A 173 14.28 1.87 -20.14
CA ASN A 173 13.16 0.95 -20.19
C ASN A 173 11.84 1.69 -19.92
N GLU A 174 10.86 1.44 -20.79
CA GLU A 174 9.46 1.70 -20.48
C GLU A 174 8.85 0.42 -19.90
N MET A 175 8.37 0.48 -18.66
CA MET A 175 7.77 -0.66 -17.96
C MET A 175 6.28 -0.43 -17.72
N LEU A 176 5.44 -1.35 -18.17
CA LEU A 176 4.02 -1.42 -17.83
C LEU A 176 3.82 -2.35 -16.64
N THR A 177 3.18 -1.85 -15.59
CA THR A 177 2.80 -2.63 -14.41
C THR A 177 1.28 -2.72 -14.31
N LYS A 178 0.75 -3.93 -14.17
CA LYS A 178 -0.66 -4.19 -13.91
C LYS A 178 -0.88 -4.49 -12.43
N ASN A 179 -1.76 -3.71 -11.81
CA ASN A 179 -2.13 -3.78 -10.42
C ASN A 179 -3.65 -3.98 -10.28
N PRO A 180 -4.10 -5.19 -9.91
CA PRO A 180 -5.52 -5.47 -9.73
C PRO A 180 -6.06 -5.00 -8.37
N SER A 181 -5.22 -4.48 -7.48
CA SER A 181 -5.59 -3.98 -6.16
C SER A 181 -6.29 -2.62 -6.24
N ALA A 182 -7.06 -2.29 -5.20
CA ALA A 182 -7.53 -0.93 -4.94
C ALA A 182 -6.43 0.00 -4.41
N LEU A 183 -5.25 -0.55 -4.04
CA LEU A 183 -4.14 0.21 -3.50
C LEU A 183 -3.30 0.87 -4.62
N GLU A 184 -3.07 2.16 -4.47
CA GLU A 184 -2.04 2.93 -5.17
C GLU A 184 -0.91 3.29 -4.22
N ILE A 185 0.33 3.25 -4.71
CA ILE A 185 1.51 3.52 -3.87
C ILE A 185 2.58 4.29 -4.65
N ASP A 186 2.98 5.44 -4.09
CA ASP A 186 4.12 6.23 -4.57
C ASP A 186 5.39 5.78 -3.87
N MET A 187 6.30 5.20 -4.65
CA MET A 187 7.56 4.67 -4.16
C MET A 187 8.72 5.68 -4.33
N GLY A 188 8.49 6.85 -4.92
CA GLY A 188 9.57 7.78 -5.28
C GLY A 188 10.45 7.21 -6.39
N ILE A 189 11.76 7.47 -6.34
CA ILE A 189 12.73 6.90 -7.28
C ILE A 189 13.17 5.53 -6.78
N ALA A 190 12.51 4.50 -7.30
CA ALA A 190 12.75 3.12 -6.93
C ALA A 190 13.92 2.53 -7.71
N LYS A 191 14.74 1.72 -7.01
CA LYS A 191 15.88 0.99 -7.56
C LYS A 191 15.52 -0.47 -7.69
N TYR A 192 15.84 -1.04 -8.84
CA TYR A 192 15.54 -2.42 -9.18
C TYR A 192 16.77 -3.16 -9.68
N GLU A 193 16.81 -4.45 -9.42
CA GLU A 193 17.60 -5.40 -10.21
C GLU A 193 16.68 -6.26 -11.08
N ILE A 194 17.21 -6.61 -12.25
CA ILE A 194 16.65 -7.61 -13.15
C ILE A 194 17.52 -8.85 -13.03
N SER A 195 16.95 -9.96 -12.60
CA SER A 195 17.67 -11.24 -12.47
C SER A 195 17.01 -12.35 -13.29
N ASN A 196 17.81 -13.34 -13.70
CA ASN A 196 17.29 -14.58 -14.26
C ASN A 196 16.77 -15.54 -13.16
N ASP A 197 16.27 -16.71 -13.57
CA ASP A 197 15.80 -17.77 -12.65
C ASP A 197 16.91 -18.35 -11.77
N ASP A 198 18.17 -18.34 -12.23
CA ASP A 198 19.34 -18.78 -11.46
C ASP A 198 19.76 -17.77 -10.38
N GLY A 199 19.18 -16.57 -10.40
CA GLY A 199 19.48 -15.47 -9.50
C GLY A 199 20.63 -14.57 -9.95
N ASP A 200 21.22 -14.81 -11.14
CA ASP A 200 22.24 -13.94 -11.70
C ASP A 200 21.63 -12.58 -12.05
N VAL A 201 22.31 -11.51 -11.67
CA VAL A 201 21.89 -10.15 -11.98
C VAL A 201 22.28 -9.80 -13.41
N ILE A 202 21.27 -9.48 -14.23
CA ILE A 202 21.43 -9.09 -15.63
C ILE A 202 21.69 -7.59 -15.71
N ALA A 203 20.88 -6.80 -15.01
CA ALA A 203 20.93 -5.34 -15.05
C ALA A 203 20.41 -4.72 -13.75
N THR A 204 20.78 -3.46 -13.54
CA THR A 204 20.22 -2.59 -12.50
C THR A 204 19.59 -1.36 -13.14
N GLN A 205 18.46 -0.89 -12.63
CA GLN A 205 17.78 0.29 -13.13
C GLN A 205 17.11 1.07 -12.01
N GLU A 206 16.89 2.37 -12.22
CA GLU A 206 16.12 3.21 -11.31
C GLU A 206 15.15 4.11 -12.07
N GLY A 207 14.02 4.41 -11.45
CA GLY A 207 12.97 5.21 -12.08
C GLY A 207 11.90 5.65 -11.09
N LYS A 208 11.28 6.80 -11.37
CA LYS A 208 10.16 7.29 -10.58
C LYS A 208 8.98 6.34 -10.73
N THR A 209 8.63 5.64 -9.66
CA THR A 209 7.63 4.57 -9.67
C THR A 209 6.40 4.96 -8.87
N TYR A 210 5.27 5.01 -9.55
CA TYR A 210 3.95 5.13 -8.94
C TYR A 210 3.05 4.01 -9.47
N ILE A 211 2.76 3.03 -8.62
CA ILE A 211 1.86 1.93 -8.98
C ILE A 211 0.43 2.41 -8.74
N LYS A 212 -0.31 2.63 -9.82
CA LYS A 212 -1.73 3.04 -9.79
C LYS A 212 -2.64 1.82 -9.72
N GLN A 213 -3.91 2.04 -9.43
CA GLN A 213 -4.93 1.03 -9.69
C GLN A 213 -5.03 0.78 -11.21
N GLY A 214 -5.11 -0.48 -11.63
CA GLY A 214 -5.15 -0.85 -13.04
C GLY A 214 -3.77 -0.88 -13.67
N GLU A 215 -3.47 0.04 -14.59
CA GLU A 215 -2.21 0.05 -15.33
C GLU A 215 -1.41 1.33 -15.04
N SER A 216 -0.10 1.17 -14.85
CA SER A 216 0.83 2.28 -14.68
C SER A 216 2.12 2.05 -15.46
N THR A 217 2.62 3.11 -16.10
CA THR A 217 3.91 3.10 -16.81
C THR A 217 4.99 3.74 -15.95
N THR A 218 6.18 3.13 -15.94
CA THR A 218 7.39 3.68 -15.32
C THR A 218 8.49 3.75 -16.37
N ILE A 219 9.19 4.87 -16.44
CA ILE A 219 10.43 4.99 -17.20
C ILE A 219 11.58 4.78 -16.22
N ALA A 220 12.44 3.81 -16.50
CA ALA A 220 13.61 3.50 -15.70
C ALA A 220 14.87 3.52 -16.57
N GLU A 221 15.94 4.11 -16.04
CA GLU A 221 17.25 4.12 -16.68
C GLU A 221 18.18 3.17 -15.92
N GLY A 222 19.03 2.46 -16.66
CA GLY A 222 19.80 1.38 -16.09
C GLY A 222 21.01 0.97 -16.91
N LYS A 223 21.73 -0.02 -16.38
CA LYS A 223 22.93 -0.57 -17.00
C LYS A 223 22.96 -2.09 -16.85
N VAL A 224 23.53 -2.75 -17.86
CA VAL A 224 23.81 -4.19 -17.83
C VAL A 224 25.00 -4.43 -16.90
N VAL A 225 24.94 -5.47 -16.07
CA VAL A 225 25.99 -5.77 -15.06
C VAL A 225 26.68 -7.12 -15.26
N GLY A 226 26.23 -7.96 -16.19
CA GLY A 226 27.01 -9.12 -16.65
C GLY A 226 26.29 -10.47 -16.66
N GLY A 227 25.07 -10.57 -16.13
CA GLY A 227 24.22 -11.75 -16.31
C GLY A 227 23.65 -11.86 -17.73
N LYS A 228 23.29 -13.09 -18.15
CA LYS A 228 22.59 -13.36 -19.41
C LYS A 228 21.13 -13.73 -19.16
N VAL A 229 20.28 -13.46 -20.14
CA VAL A 229 18.89 -13.90 -20.11
C VAL A 229 18.84 -15.42 -20.24
N LYS A 230 18.30 -16.06 -19.21
CA LYS A 230 18.02 -17.50 -19.17
C LYS A 230 16.70 -17.72 -18.44
N GLY A 231 15.83 -18.55 -19.01
CA GLY A 231 14.55 -18.85 -18.38
C GLY A 231 13.69 -17.61 -18.16
N LYS A 232 13.00 -17.54 -17.03
CA LYS A 232 12.16 -16.39 -16.66
C LYS A 232 13.01 -15.30 -16.02
N SER A 233 12.55 -14.07 -16.17
CA SER A 233 13.16 -12.90 -15.54
C SER A 233 12.33 -12.40 -14.38
N ARG A 234 12.99 -11.80 -13.41
CA ARG A 234 12.38 -11.24 -12.21
C ARG A 234 12.83 -9.81 -12.00
N LEU A 235 11.89 -8.97 -11.57
CA LEU A 235 12.15 -7.62 -11.10
C LEU A 235 12.18 -7.66 -9.57
N LYS A 236 13.33 -7.34 -8.97
CA LYS A 236 13.48 -7.27 -7.52
C LYS A 236 13.77 -5.84 -7.11
N GLY A 237 13.13 -5.41 -6.03
CA GLY A 237 13.39 -4.09 -5.46
C GLY A 237 14.67 -4.08 -4.62
N LEU A 238 15.48 -3.03 -4.76
CA LEU A 238 16.71 -2.84 -3.98
C LEU A 238 16.55 -1.77 -2.88
N GLY A 239 15.54 -0.92 -3.00
CA GLY A 239 15.32 0.26 -2.17
C GLY A 239 15.03 1.48 -3.03
N VAL A 240 15.08 2.66 -2.45
CA VAL A 240 14.76 3.93 -3.14
C VAL A 240 15.95 4.89 -3.07
N VAL A 241 15.87 6.03 -3.75
CA VAL A 241 16.87 7.10 -3.61
C VAL A 241 16.61 7.90 -2.34
N GLU A 242 15.33 8.13 -2.01
CA GLU A 242 14.88 8.92 -0.87
C GLU A 242 15.11 8.21 0.47
N ASP A 243 15.42 8.95 1.56
CA ASP A 243 15.47 8.34 2.91
C ASP A 243 14.05 8.24 3.48
N ASN A 244 13.34 7.18 3.09
CA ASN A 244 12.05 6.83 3.64
C ASN A 244 11.93 5.31 3.90
N TRP A 245 10.77 4.85 4.35
CA TRP A 245 10.56 3.44 4.68
C TRP A 245 10.50 2.51 3.46
N HIS A 246 10.35 3.02 2.23
CA HIS A 246 10.50 2.21 1.01
C HIS A 246 11.90 1.62 0.86
N GLN A 247 12.90 2.20 1.52
CA GLN A 247 14.25 1.63 1.57
C GLN A 247 14.28 0.20 2.12
N VAL A 248 13.28 -0.17 2.93
CA VAL A 248 13.13 -1.51 3.49
C VAL A 248 12.00 -2.27 2.81
N THR A 249 10.82 -1.67 2.62
CA THR A 249 9.65 -2.40 2.12
C THR A 249 9.78 -2.79 0.66
N LEU A 250 10.45 -1.99 -0.18
CA LEU A 250 10.65 -2.32 -1.59
C LEU A 250 11.51 -3.58 -1.79
N LYS A 251 12.35 -3.94 -0.81
CA LYS A 251 13.17 -5.15 -0.87
C LYS A 251 12.36 -6.44 -0.80
N ASP A 252 11.10 -6.36 -0.35
CA ASP A 252 10.19 -7.50 -0.36
C ASP A 252 9.54 -7.70 -1.74
N LEU A 253 9.69 -6.73 -2.68
CA LEU A 253 9.23 -6.89 -4.05
C LEU A 253 10.12 -7.86 -4.80
N ASN A 254 9.50 -8.93 -5.30
CA ASN A 254 10.13 -9.87 -6.19
C ASN A 254 9.07 -10.39 -7.18
N ALA A 255 8.93 -9.72 -8.32
CA ALA A 255 7.85 -9.96 -9.27
C ALA A 255 8.36 -10.60 -10.58
N PRO A 256 7.54 -11.41 -11.28
CA PRO A 256 7.83 -11.83 -12.64
C PRO A 256 7.97 -10.61 -13.57
N LEU A 257 8.93 -10.65 -14.48
CA LEU A 257 9.19 -9.61 -15.47
C LEU A 257 9.22 -10.21 -16.87
N GLU A 258 8.36 -9.71 -17.75
CA GLU A 258 8.45 -9.96 -19.19
C GLU A 258 9.42 -8.95 -19.82
N LEU A 259 10.49 -9.43 -20.43
CA LEU A 259 11.49 -8.60 -21.10
C LEU A 259 11.05 -8.24 -22.52
N SER A 260 11.48 -7.08 -23.03
CA SER A 260 11.29 -6.72 -24.43
C SER A 260 12.34 -7.40 -25.31
N GLU A 261 12.07 -7.51 -26.61
CA GLU A 261 13.00 -8.10 -27.57
C GLU A 261 14.30 -7.28 -27.67
N GLU A 262 14.20 -5.95 -27.57
CA GLU A 262 15.35 -5.05 -27.58
C GLU A 262 16.23 -5.24 -26.34
N PHE A 263 15.63 -5.44 -25.16
CA PHE A 263 16.39 -5.73 -23.95
C PHE A 263 17.12 -7.07 -24.05
N ILE A 264 16.45 -8.11 -24.57
CA ILE A 264 17.08 -9.43 -24.79
C ILE A 264 18.27 -9.29 -25.74
N THR A 265 18.10 -8.57 -26.85
CA THR A 265 19.17 -8.33 -27.84
C THR A 265 20.35 -7.57 -27.23
N LEU A 266 20.09 -6.62 -26.33
CA LEU A 266 21.13 -5.84 -25.63
C LEU A 266 22.03 -6.72 -24.74
N VAL A 267 21.46 -7.74 -24.10
CA VAL A 267 22.16 -8.55 -23.07
C VAL A 267 22.71 -9.89 -23.59
N GLY A 268 22.38 -10.27 -24.83
CA GLY A 268 22.95 -11.42 -25.56
C GLY A 268 22.15 -12.69 -25.41
#